data_AF-A0A7S4S576-F1
#
_entry.id   AF-A0A7S4S576-F1
#
_cell.length_a   1.000
_cell.length_b   1.000
_cell.length_c   1.000
_cell.angle_alpha   90.00
_cell.angle_beta   90.00
_cell.angle_gamma   90.00
#
_symmetry.space_group_name_H-M   'P 1'
#
loop_
_entity.id
_entity.type
_entity.pdbx_description
1 polymer ?
#
loop_
_entity_poly.entity_id
_entity_poly.type
_entity_poly.pdbx_seq_one_letter_code
_entity_poly.pdbx_strand_id
1 'polypeptide(L)'
;SSLPSTSFQPSSSPSTAPSSQPTISSLPSTSFQPSSSPSWALSPTQKKEREVLMKIFTSTGGENWLDNTGWMEENEHHCDWYGIACSLWIPGLNNNNDIRVVEILLTKNGLHGTIPTEIGILSSLRSL
;
A
#
# COMPACT_ATOMS: atom_id res chain seq x y z
N SER A 1 -62.09 -9.06 13.57
CA SER A 1 -61.05 -8.61 14.50
C SER A 1 -59.68 -9.01 13.97
N SER A 2 -58.78 -8.03 13.95
CA SER A 2 -57.32 -8.15 14.12
C SER A 2 -56.45 -8.74 13.00
N LEU A 3 -55.60 -7.87 12.42
CA LEU A 3 -54.25 -8.20 11.93
C LEU A 3 -53.33 -8.55 13.13
N PRO A 4 -52.20 -9.26 12.94
CA PRO A 4 -50.93 -8.56 12.71
C PRO A 4 -49.91 -9.24 11.76
N SER A 5 -48.89 -8.45 11.42
CA SER A 5 -47.74 -8.62 10.53
C SER A 5 -46.66 -9.63 10.97
N THR A 6 -45.89 -10.20 10.03
CA THR A 6 -44.42 -9.99 9.80
C THR A 6 -43.69 -11.18 9.13
N SER A 7 -42.83 -10.81 8.17
CA SER A 7 -41.46 -11.26 7.84
C SER A 7 -41.04 -12.73 8.02
N PHE A 8 -40.41 -13.32 6.99
CA PHE A 8 -38.97 -13.64 6.93
C PHE A 8 -38.67 -14.57 5.75
N GLN A 9 -37.82 -14.11 4.82
CA GLN A 9 -37.29 -14.90 3.70
C GLN A 9 -36.04 -15.66 4.18
N PRO A 10 -35.87 -16.95 3.84
CA PRO A 10 -34.61 -17.66 4.09
C PRO A 10 -33.57 -17.37 2.99
N SER A 11 -32.33 -17.19 3.43
CA SER A 11 -31.11 -17.04 2.63
C SER A 11 -30.62 -18.39 2.10
N SER A 12 -30.14 -18.41 0.86
CA SER A 12 -29.20 -19.43 0.38
C SER A 12 -28.38 -18.89 -0.81
N SER A 13 -27.11 -18.62 -0.56
CA SER A 13 -26.03 -18.66 -1.56
C SER A 13 -25.20 -19.92 -1.24
N PRO A 14 -24.72 -20.67 -2.25
CA PRO A 14 -23.42 -20.31 -2.86
C PRO A 14 -23.22 -20.65 -4.36
N SER A 15 -22.16 -20.04 -4.90
CA SER A 15 -21.30 -20.40 -6.05
C SER A 15 -21.89 -20.56 -7.45
N THR A 16 -21.33 -19.83 -8.44
CA THR A 16 -20.30 -20.31 -9.39
C THR A 16 -19.86 -19.15 -10.32
N ALA A 17 -18.56 -19.01 -10.58
CA ALA A 17 -17.95 -18.04 -11.51
C ALA A 17 -18.31 -18.33 -12.99
N PRO A 18 -18.09 -17.38 -13.93
CA PRO A 18 -16.82 -17.45 -14.67
C PRO A 18 -16.21 -16.09 -15.07
N SER A 19 -14.92 -16.17 -15.38
CA SER A 19 -14.06 -15.15 -15.99
C SER A 19 -14.65 -14.59 -17.30
N SER A 20 -14.63 -13.27 -17.47
CA SER A 20 -14.86 -12.61 -18.77
C SER A 20 -14.17 -11.24 -18.78
N GLN A 21 -13.01 -11.20 -19.42
CA GLN A 21 -12.32 -10.01 -19.89
C GLN A 21 -13.18 -9.30 -20.96
N PRO A 22 -13.38 -7.97 -20.92
CA PRO A 22 -13.98 -7.28 -22.05
C PRO A 22 -12.89 -6.84 -23.04
N THR A 23 -12.86 -7.48 -24.21
CA THR A 23 -12.28 -6.89 -25.43
C THR A 23 -13.30 -5.94 -26.04
N ILE A 24 -13.00 -4.64 -26.09
CA ILE A 24 -13.72 -3.71 -26.97
C ILE A 24 -12.70 -2.98 -27.83
N SER A 25 -12.66 -3.42 -29.08
CA SER A 25 -11.99 -2.77 -30.20
C SER A 25 -12.69 -1.46 -30.52
N SER A 26 -11.89 -0.44 -30.83
CA SER A 26 -12.23 0.79 -31.59
C SER A 26 -13.36 1.69 -31.07
N LEU A 27 -13.00 2.86 -30.49
CA LEU A 27 -13.69 4.18 -30.54
C LEU A 27 -12.80 5.25 -29.84
N PRO A 28 -12.97 6.56 -30.10
CA PRO A 28 -11.88 7.54 -30.14
C PRO A 28 -11.32 7.92 -28.77
N SER A 29 -10.04 8.27 -28.76
CA SER A 29 -9.30 8.83 -27.63
C SER A 29 -10.01 10.05 -27.05
N THR A 30 -10.91 9.81 -26.11
CA THR A 30 -11.44 10.84 -25.23
C THR A 30 -10.80 10.56 -23.88
N SER A 31 -9.72 11.29 -23.62
CA SER A 31 -8.95 11.23 -22.37
C SER A 31 -9.82 11.68 -21.20
N PHE A 32 -10.64 10.78 -20.68
CA PHE A 32 -11.16 10.86 -19.32
C PHE A 32 -10.07 10.38 -18.37
N GLN A 33 -9.08 11.24 -18.12
CA GLN A 33 -8.29 11.09 -16.90
C GLN A 33 -9.20 11.47 -15.72
N PRO A 34 -9.49 10.58 -14.76
CA PRO A 34 -9.95 11.04 -13.46
C PRO A 34 -8.83 11.91 -12.88
N SER A 35 -9.05 13.22 -12.76
CA SER A 35 -8.08 14.21 -12.31
C SER A 35 -7.79 14.16 -10.79
N SER A 36 -8.14 13.06 -10.14
CA SER A 36 -7.92 12.83 -8.72
C SER A 36 -7.65 11.35 -8.53
N SER A 37 -6.37 11.00 -8.51
CA SER A 37 -5.95 9.70 -7.97
C SER A 37 -6.60 9.55 -6.59
N PRO A 38 -7.31 8.44 -6.31
CA PRO A 38 -7.90 8.26 -5.00
C PRO A 38 -6.78 8.24 -3.96
N SER A 39 -7.05 8.72 -2.75
CA SER A 39 -6.04 8.89 -1.68
C SER A 39 -5.32 7.61 -1.27
N TRP A 40 -5.85 6.44 -1.63
CA TRP A 40 -5.23 5.14 -1.39
C TRP A 40 -4.28 4.68 -2.51
N ALA A 41 -4.28 5.35 -3.67
CA ALA A 41 -3.40 4.99 -4.77
C ALA A 41 -1.99 5.54 -4.54
N LEU A 42 -1.00 4.64 -4.52
CA LEU A 42 0.41 5.02 -4.42
C LEU A 42 0.86 5.81 -5.67
N SER A 43 1.52 6.95 -5.46
CA SER A 43 2.25 7.68 -6.48
C SER A 43 3.40 6.82 -7.06
N PRO A 44 3.93 7.15 -8.24
CA PRO A 44 5.08 6.45 -8.81
C PRO A 44 6.29 6.39 -7.87
N THR A 45 6.50 7.43 -7.05
CA THR A 45 7.59 7.44 -6.06
C THR A 45 7.29 6.50 -4.91
N GLN A 46 6.08 6.55 -4.34
CA GLN A 46 5.66 5.65 -3.26
C GLN A 46 5.73 4.17 -3.66
N LYS A 47 5.47 3.84 -4.93
CA LYS A 47 5.65 2.47 -5.44
C LYS A 47 7.11 2.03 -5.35
N LYS A 48 8.06 2.89 -5.76
CA LYS A 48 9.50 2.61 -5.64
C LYS A 48 9.95 2.52 -4.19
N GLU A 49 9.46 3.41 -3.33
CA GLU A 49 9.75 3.37 -1.89
C GLU A 49 9.29 2.04 -1.29
N ARG A 50 8.05 1.63 -1.60
CA ARG A 50 7.50 0.33 -1.17
C ARG A 50 8.32 -0.85 -1.67
N GLU A 51 8.75 -0.85 -2.93
CA GLU A 51 9.63 -1.90 -3.48
C GLU A 51 10.96 -2.01 -2.71
N VAL A 52 11.55 -0.86 -2.36
CA VAL A 52 12.79 -0.82 -1.57
C VAL A 52 12.55 -1.36 -0.16
N LEU A 53 11.45 -0.97 0.49
CA LEU A 53 11.10 -1.51 1.80
C LEU A 53 10.92 -3.04 1.73
N MET A 54 10.21 -3.57 0.73
CA MET A 54 10.09 -5.03 0.54
C MET A 54 11.44 -5.72 0.32
N LYS A 55 12.39 -5.06 -0.34
CA LYS A 55 13.78 -5.55 -0.45
C LYS A 55 14.50 -5.55 0.91
N ILE A 56 14.32 -4.51 1.74
CA ILE A 56 14.88 -4.48 3.11
C ILE A 56 14.32 -5.66 3.91
N PHE A 57 13.01 -5.86 3.87
CA PHE A 57 12.34 -6.96 4.52
C PHE A 57 12.95 -8.31 4.12
N THR A 58 13.00 -8.61 2.83
CA THR A 58 13.53 -9.90 2.34
C THR A 58 15.03 -10.07 2.59
N SER A 59 15.83 -9.01 2.45
CA SER A 59 17.30 -9.06 2.60
C SER A 59 17.78 -9.09 4.06
N THR A 60 16.95 -8.67 5.01
CA THR A 60 17.29 -8.66 6.44
C THR A 60 16.51 -9.67 7.26
N GLY A 61 15.91 -10.67 6.60
CA GLY A 61 15.24 -11.80 7.25
C GLY A 61 13.91 -11.41 7.91
N GLY A 62 13.10 -10.60 7.24
CA GLY A 62 11.81 -10.03 7.68
C GLY A 62 10.85 -10.98 8.40
N GLU A 63 10.84 -12.24 8.02
CA GLU A 63 10.02 -13.28 8.65
C GLU A 63 10.45 -13.60 10.09
N ASN A 64 11.70 -13.30 10.46
CA ASN A 64 12.28 -13.54 11.78
C ASN A 64 12.42 -12.28 12.62
N TRP A 65 11.90 -11.15 12.15
CA TRP A 65 11.88 -9.91 12.94
C TRP A 65 10.99 -10.07 14.17
N LEU A 66 11.28 -9.31 15.22
CA LEU A 66 10.45 -9.32 16.43
C LEU A 66 9.07 -8.73 16.17
N ASP A 67 9.00 -7.68 15.36
CA ASP A 67 7.76 -7.07 14.90
C ASP A 67 7.88 -6.74 13.40
N ASN A 68 7.05 -7.40 12.61
CA ASN A 68 6.89 -7.18 11.18
C ASN A 68 5.45 -6.81 10.82
N THR A 69 4.69 -6.24 11.75
CA THR A 69 3.29 -5.88 11.55
C THR A 69 3.12 -4.98 10.32
N GLY A 70 2.18 -5.36 9.44
CA GLY A 70 1.85 -4.65 8.20
C GLY A 70 2.83 -4.88 7.04
N TRP A 71 4.05 -5.37 7.29
CA TRP A 71 5.01 -5.59 6.22
C TRP A 71 4.49 -6.63 5.21
N MET A 72 4.69 -6.35 3.92
CA MET A 72 4.21 -7.16 2.78
C MET A 72 2.68 -7.18 2.58
N GLU A 73 1.89 -6.48 3.40
CA GLU A 73 0.43 -6.40 3.22
C GLU A 73 0.04 -5.57 1.98
N GLU A 74 -0.58 -6.18 0.99
CA GLU A 74 -0.96 -5.55 -0.29
C GLU A 74 -1.97 -4.41 -0.12
N ASN A 75 -2.88 -4.58 0.84
CA ASN A 75 -4.01 -3.67 1.08
C ASN A 75 -3.64 -2.48 1.98
N GLU A 76 -2.44 -2.46 2.55
CA GLU A 76 -2.01 -1.44 3.50
C GLU A 76 -0.97 -0.50 2.88
N HIS A 77 -0.97 0.76 3.32
CA HIS A 77 0.04 1.71 2.89
C HIS A 77 1.33 1.43 3.66
N HIS A 78 2.48 1.50 2.99
CA HIS A 78 3.77 1.22 3.63
C HIS A 78 4.16 2.18 4.77
N CYS A 79 3.37 3.24 4.98
CA CYS A 79 3.57 4.18 6.08
C CYS A 79 2.89 3.72 7.38
N ASP A 80 2.01 2.73 7.27
CA ASP A 80 1.36 2.09 8.41
C ASP A 80 2.17 0.87 8.90
N TRP A 81 3.20 0.49 8.15
CA TRP A 81 4.09 -0.62 8.52
C TRP A 81 4.89 -0.30 9.78
N TYR A 82 5.15 -1.34 10.57
CA TYR A 82 5.92 -1.20 11.80
C TYR A 82 7.29 -0.56 11.52
N GLY A 83 7.58 0.53 12.26
CA GLY A 83 8.84 1.23 12.17
C GLY A 83 8.99 2.15 10.96
N ILE A 84 7.97 2.34 10.12
CA ILE A 84 8.04 3.30 9.01
C ILE A 84 7.34 4.59 9.40
N ALA A 85 8.02 5.72 9.23
CA ALA A 85 7.41 7.03 9.35
C ALA A 85 7.47 7.77 8.01
N CYS A 86 6.35 8.37 7.65
CA CYS A 86 6.23 9.15 6.43
C CYS A 86 5.78 10.58 6.70
N SER A 87 6.17 11.49 5.81
CA SER A 87 5.81 12.91 5.88
C SER A 87 5.39 13.44 4.53
N LEU A 88 4.39 14.34 4.54
CA LEU A 88 4.01 15.19 3.41
C LEU A 88 4.88 16.44 3.30
N TRP A 89 5.56 16.83 4.39
CA TRP A 89 6.41 18.00 4.44
C TRP A 89 7.88 17.58 4.45
N ILE A 90 8.54 17.75 3.31
CA ILE A 90 9.97 17.46 3.14
C ILE A 90 10.70 18.80 2.90
N PRO A 91 11.48 19.31 3.86
CA PRO A 91 12.35 20.46 3.66
C PRO A 91 13.16 20.37 2.37
N GLY A 92 13.09 21.43 1.55
CA GLY A 92 13.79 21.50 0.27
C GLY A 92 13.01 20.96 -0.92
N LEU A 93 11.87 20.29 -0.70
CA LEU A 93 10.91 19.94 -1.75
C LEU A 93 9.73 20.92 -1.72
N ASN A 94 9.39 21.44 -2.90
CA ASN A 94 8.29 22.39 -3.13
C ASN A 94 6.95 21.68 -3.45
N ASN A 95 6.94 20.35 -3.43
CA ASN A 95 5.80 19.50 -3.75
C ASN A 95 5.26 18.78 -2.50
N ASN A 96 4.32 19.41 -1.80
CA ASN A 96 3.68 18.84 -0.59
C ASN A 96 2.49 17.91 -0.90
N ASN A 97 2.33 17.45 -2.14
CA ASN A 97 1.20 16.60 -2.55
C ASN A 97 1.53 15.11 -2.47
N ASP A 98 2.66 14.76 -1.88
CA ASP A 98 3.29 13.45 -2.06
C ASP A 98 3.92 13.03 -0.74
N ILE A 99 3.33 12.02 -0.10
CA ILE A 99 3.87 11.46 1.15
C ILE A 99 5.10 10.62 0.82
N ARG A 100 6.15 10.76 1.64
CA ARG A 100 7.46 10.12 1.46
C ARG A 100 7.93 9.51 2.75
N VAL A 101 8.71 8.44 2.63
CA VAL A 101 9.36 7.82 3.80
C VAL A 101 10.46 8.74 4.29
N VAL A 102 10.36 9.14 5.56
CA VAL A 102 11.35 10.02 6.22
C VAL A 102 12.15 9.30 7.28
N GLU A 103 11.60 8.26 7.89
CA GLU A 103 12.29 7.51 8.94
C GLU A 103 11.96 6.03 8.84
N ILE A 104 12.96 5.20 9.12
CA ILE A 104 12.84 3.76 9.31
C ILE A 104 13.43 3.48 10.70
N LEU A 105 12.63 2.96 11.61
CA LEU A 105 13.04 2.64 12.97
C LEU A 105 12.81 1.15 13.22
N LEU A 106 13.83 0.37 12.88
CA LEU A 106 13.85 -1.08 13.09
C LEU A 106 14.92 -1.46 14.13
N THR A 107 15.28 -0.51 15.01
CA THR A 107 16.28 -0.70 16.05
C THR A 107 15.87 -1.86 16.96
N LYS A 108 16.83 -2.76 17.21
CA LYS A 108 16.62 -3.97 18.02
C LYS A 108 15.56 -4.93 17.46
N ASN A 109 15.17 -4.84 16.19
CA ASN A 109 14.17 -5.72 15.59
C ASN A 109 14.73 -7.07 15.07
N GLY A 110 15.95 -7.44 15.46
CA GLY A 110 16.56 -8.71 15.05
C GLY A 110 16.96 -8.79 13.58
N LEU A 111 17.16 -7.65 12.91
CA LEU A 111 17.61 -7.57 11.51
C LEU A 111 18.86 -8.43 11.27
N HIS A 112 18.80 -9.35 10.31
CA HIS A 112 19.91 -10.22 9.96
C HIS A 112 20.16 -10.20 8.45
N GLY A 113 21.31 -9.71 8.02
CA GLY A 113 21.69 -9.64 6.61
C GLY A 113 22.30 -8.29 6.26
N THR A 114 22.02 -7.81 5.04
CA THR A 114 22.58 -6.56 4.52
C THR A 114 21.49 -5.60 4.06
N ILE A 115 21.66 -4.32 4.34
CA ILE A 115 20.76 -3.28 3.81
C ILE A 115 21.02 -3.13 2.29
N PRO A 116 19.98 -3.22 1.44
CA PRO A 116 20.11 -3.07 0.01
C PRO A 116 20.57 -1.66 -0.37
N THR A 117 21.41 -1.54 -1.40
CA THR A 117 21.93 -0.25 -1.88
C THR A 117 20.83 0.68 -2.42
N GLU A 118 19.70 0.09 -2.82
CA GLU A 118 18.50 0.77 -3.29
C GLU A 118 17.82 1.61 -2.20
N ILE A 119 18.27 1.52 -0.94
CA ILE A 119 17.88 2.48 0.10
C ILE A 119 18.11 3.94 -0.32
N GLY A 120 19.09 4.19 -1.19
CA GLY A 120 19.35 5.52 -1.75
C GLY A 120 18.21 6.11 -2.60
N ILE A 121 17.22 5.29 -2.99
CA ILE A 121 16.00 5.76 -3.66
C ILE A 121 15.10 6.54 -2.68
N LEU A 122 15.18 6.24 -1.37
CA LEU A 122 14.48 6.96 -0.31
C LEU A 122 15.17 8.31 -0.05
N SER A 123 15.13 9.21 -1.04
CA SER A 123 15.83 10.50 -1.01
C SER A 123 15.37 11.44 0.10
N SER A 124 14.20 11.16 0.68
CA SER A 124 13.63 11.92 1.80
C SER A 124 13.95 11.31 3.18
N LEU A 125 14.63 10.15 3.22
CA LEU A 125 14.99 9.47 4.45
C LEU A 125 16.02 10.28 5.25
N ARG A 126 15.78 10.39 6.55
CA ARG A 126 16.58 11.17 7.50
C ARG A 126 17.11 10.34 8.66
N SER A 127 16.37 9.29 9.02
CA SER A 127 16.70 8.42 10.15
C SER A 127 16.54 6.95 9.77
N LEU A 128 17.49 6.11 10.20
CA LEU A 128 17.55 4.66 10.01
C LEU A 128 18.07 3.97 11.28
#